data_AF-X1P785-F1
#
_entry.id   AF-X1P785-F1
#
_cell.length_a   1.000
_cell.length_b   1.000
_cell.length_c   1.000
_cell.angle_alpha   90.00
_cell.angle_beta   90.00
_cell.angle_gamma   90.00
#
_symmetry.space_group_name_H-M   'P 1'
#
loop_
_entity.id
_entity.type
_entity.pdbx_description
1 polymer ?
#
loop_
_entity_poly.entity_id
_entity_poly.type
_entity_poly.pdbx_seq_one_letter_code
_entity_poly.pdbx_strand_id
1 'polypeptide(L)'
;DITFPVFCHVIGLGIHGTDTQVEIHPTDPAATCIFGPNTENSQGTHLANLWMELPVDNAAIIEARELNSCIIEDCVFRPGGGADVIGIRTAVAAGGAKRPEIRRCSFESGDVDLAYAMYFQGTMLQNARIHDNDIIAKAGIYIAALTPADQTVIKRNVVIATEGIGIDDNNGRSRVIDNDVYSPTDAIEHGGGPAFTIRNRIQEAAGAGAWETG
;
A
#
# COMPACT_ATOMS: atom_id res chain seq x y z
N ASP A 1 -1.53 -17.57 -22.73
CA ASP A 1 -1.28 -16.13 -22.83
C ASP A 1 -2.56 -15.38 -22.53
N ILE A 2 -2.83 -15.15 -21.25
CA ILE A 2 -3.90 -14.25 -20.80
C ILE A 2 -3.18 -12.97 -20.44
N THR A 3 -3.10 -12.03 -21.38
CA THR A 3 -2.75 -10.64 -21.07
C THR A 3 -3.86 -10.10 -20.18
N PHE A 4 -3.55 -9.83 -18.91
CA PHE A 4 -4.53 -9.32 -17.95
C PHE A 4 -5.21 -8.06 -18.52
N PRO A 5 -6.54 -7.86 -18.33
CA PRO A 5 -7.25 -6.84 -19.09
C PRO A 5 -6.80 -5.43 -18.71
N VAL A 6 -6.70 -4.55 -19.72
CA VAL A 6 -6.46 -3.10 -19.58
C VAL A 6 -7.59 -2.38 -18.81
N PHE A 7 -8.72 -3.07 -18.58
CA PHE A 7 -9.83 -2.67 -17.72
C PHE A 7 -10.58 -3.92 -17.26
N CYS A 8 -10.61 -4.22 -15.96
CA CYS A 8 -11.40 -5.32 -15.42
C CYS A 8 -12.01 -4.97 -14.07
N HIS A 9 -13.13 -5.60 -13.74
CA HIS A 9 -13.70 -5.54 -12.40
C HIS A 9 -13.75 -6.95 -11.83
N VAL A 10 -13.13 -7.13 -10.68
CA VAL A 10 -13.12 -8.38 -9.91
C VAL A 10 -13.73 -8.08 -8.56
N ILE A 11 -14.82 -8.76 -8.24
CA ILE A 11 -15.50 -8.65 -6.95
C ILE A 11 -15.59 -10.02 -6.29
N GLY A 12 -15.15 -10.12 -5.04
CA GLY A 12 -15.34 -11.31 -4.24
C GLY A 12 -16.78 -11.41 -3.77
N LEU A 13 -17.52 -12.39 -4.26
CA LEU A 13 -18.84 -12.72 -3.75
C LEU A 13 -18.66 -13.78 -2.66
N GLY A 14 -18.64 -13.34 -1.40
CA GLY A 14 -18.59 -14.25 -0.25
C GLY A 14 -19.67 -15.33 -0.34
N ILE A 15 -19.36 -16.55 0.07
CA ILE A 15 -20.30 -17.67 0.01
C ILE A 15 -21.06 -17.71 1.35
N HIS A 16 -22.37 -17.95 1.30
CA HIS A 16 -23.26 -17.99 2.44
C HIS A 16 -22.67 -18.80 3.63
N GLY A 17 -22.29 -18.13 4.73
CA GLY A 17 -21.54 -18.73 5.85
C GLY A 17 -20.81 -17.69 6.70
N THR A 18 -19.65 -18.08 7.26
CA THR A 18 -18.74 -17.20 8.04
C THR A 18 -17.85 -16.33 7.16
N ASP A 19 -17.65 -16.70 5.90
CA ASP A 19 -16.64 -16.10 5.04
C ASP A 19 -17.29 -15.03 4.16
N THR A 20 -17.09 -13.77 4.55
CA THR A 20 -17.71 -12.60 3.89
C THR A 20 -17.02 -12.20 2.58
N GLN A 21 -15.92 -12.86 2.22
CA GLN A 21 -15.03 -12.51 1.12
C GLN A 21 -14.54 -13.74 0.35
N VAL A 22 -14.11 -13.53 -0.89
CA VAL A 22 -13.41 -14.57 -1.66
C VAL A 22 -11.93 -14.54 -1.30
N GLU A 23 -11.40 -15.69 -0.90
CA GLU A 23 -10.00 -15.90 -0.55
C GLU A 23 -9.15 -16.26 -1.79
N ILE A 24 -7.99 -15.62 -1.92
CA ILE A 24 -7.00 -15.86 -2.98
C ILE A 24 -5.65 -16.10 -2.33
N HIS A 25 -5.27 -17.37 -2.17
CA HIS A 25 -4.03 -17.79 -1.51
C HIS A 25 -3.16 -18.62 -2.47
N PRO A 26 -2.37 -17.98 -3.35
CA PRO A 26 -1.48 -18.68 -4.25
C PRO A 26 -0.43 -19.48 -3.47
N THR A 27 -0.16 -20.71 -3.88
CA THR A 27 0.88 -21.57 -3.28
C THR A 27 2.18 -21.58 -4.09
N ASP A 28 2.21 -20.93 -5.26
CA ASP A 28 3.38 -20.86 -6.12
C ASP A 28 4.34 -19.77 -5.62
N PRO A 29 5.62 -20.08 -5.34
CA PRO A 29 6.61 -19.12 -4.86
C PRO A 29 6.93 -17.98 -5.85
N ALA A 30 6.51 -18.06 -7.11
CA ALA A 30 6.64 -16.96 -8.08
C ALA A 30 5.34 -16.16 -8.27
N ALA A 31 4.25 -16.56 -7.61
CA ALA A 31 2.94 -15.96 -7.81
C ALA A 31 2.73 -14.72 -6.93
N THR A 32 1.87 -13.85 -7.44
CA THR A 32 1.16 -12.83 -6.69
C THR A 32 -0.32 -13.21 -6.69
N CYS A 33 -1.16 -12.47 -5.96
CA CYS A 33 -2.59 -12.77 -5.95
C CYS A 33 -3.33 -12.32 -7.21
N ILE A 34 -2.89 -11.24 -7.87
CA ILE A 34 -3.63 -10.64 -8.99
C ILE A 34 -2.74 -10.32 -10.19
N PHE A 35 -1.71 -9.47 -10.03
CA PHE A 35 -0.88 -8.98 -11.13
C PHE A 35 0.50 -9.64 -11.11
N GLY A 36 0.98 -10.18 -12.23
CA GLY A 36 2.24 -10.93 -12.28
C GLY A 36 3.47 -10.08 -11.87
N PRO A 37 4.57 -10.71 -11.43
CA PRO A 37 5.72 -10.00 -10.92
C PRO A 37 6.36 -9.08 -11.99
N ASN A 38 6.60 -7.82 -11.59
CA ASN A 38 7.54 -6.86 -12.17
C ASN A 38 7.42 -6.46 -13.66
N THR A 39 6.44 -6.96 -14.43
CA THR A 39 6.37 -6.66 -15.87
C THR A 39 4.98 -6.27 -16.39
N GLU A 40 3.94 -6.44 -15.57
CA GLU A 40 2.58 -6.22 -16.02
C GLU A 40 2.10 -4.81 -15.68
N ASN A 41 1.54 -4.13 -16.68
CA ASN A 41 0.86 -2.86 -16.49
C ASN A 41 -0.57 -3.15 -16.05
N SER A 42 -0.96 -2.68 -14.87
CA SER A 42 -2.34 -2.66 -14.44
C SER A 42 -2.94 -1.30 -14.74
N GLN A 43 -3.98 -1.30 -15.57
CA GLN A 43 -4.74 -0.11 -15.91
C GLN A 43 -6.22 -0.38 -15.64
N GLY A 44 -6.92 0.59 -15.06
CA GLY A 44 -8.38 0.56 -14.98
C GLY A 44 -8.98 -0.65 -14.26
N THR A 45 -8.21 -1.32 -13.40
CA THR A 45 -8.69 -2.49 -12.66
C THR A 45 -9.40 -2.07 -11.39
N HIS A 46 -10.57 -2.64 -11.14
CA HIS A 46 -11.29 -2.49 -9.89
C HIS A 46 -11.35 -3.83 -9.15
N LEU A 47 -10.68 -3.91 -8.00
CA LEU A 47 -10.71 -5.05 -7.07
C LEU A 47 -11.57 -4.69 -5.86
N ALA A 48 -12.56 -5.52 -5.55
CA ALA A 48 -13.48 -5.29 -4.43
C ALA A 48 -13.75 -6.56 -3.62
N ASN A 49 -13.80 -6.43 -2.29
CA ASN A 49 -14.26 -7.48 -1.37
C ASN A 49 -13.50 -8.81 -1.48
N LEU A 50 -12.16 -8.74 -1.58
CA LEU A 50 -11.26 -9.90 -1.69
C LEU A 50 -10.41 -10.05 -0.43
N TRP A 51 -10.16 -11.28 0.01
CA TRP A 51 -9.11 -11.62 0.96
C TRP A 51 -7.93 -12.18 0.20
N MET A 52 -6.75 -11.57 0.35
CA MET A 52 -5.54 -11.98 -0.36
C MET A 52 -4.41 -12.25 0.63
N GLU A 53 -3.80 -13.43 0.50
CA GLU A 53 -2.73 -13.90 1.37
C GLU A 53 -1.60 -14.50 0.55
N LEU A 54 -0.35 -14.17 0.91
CA LEU A 54 0.81 -14.68 0.19
C LEU A 54 1.86 -15.27 1.17
N PRO A 55 2.19 -16.56 1.04
CA PRO A 55 3.16 -17.24 1.92
C PRO A 55 4.61 -17.16 1.41
N VAL A 56 4.94 -16.15 0.58
CA VAL A 56 6.20 -16.09 -0.18
C VAL A 56 7.10 -14.98 0.34
N ASP A 57 8.31 -15.34 0.76
CA ASP A 57 9.29 -14.38 1.27
C ASP A 57 9.66 -13.30 0.23
N ASN A 58 9.80 -12.05 0.67
CA ASN A 58 10.23 -10.90 -0.14
C ASN A 58 9.36 -10.59 -1.39
N ALA A 59 8.15 -11.13 -1.44
CA ALA A 59 7.19 -10.90 -2.51
C ALA A 59 6.15 -9.83 -2.13
N ALA A 60 5.29 -9.45 -3.08
CA ALA A 60 4.14 -8.60 -2.81
C ALA A 60 2.84 -9.31 -3.17
N ILE A 61 1.81 -9.15 -2.34
CA ILE A 61 0.47 -9.71 -2.57
C ILE A 61 -0.09 -9.17 -3.89
N ILE A 62 0.04 -7.85 -4.10
CA ILE A 62 -0.18 -7.19 -5.38
C ILE A 62 1.13 -6.53 -5.81
N GLU A 63 1.65 -6.91 -6.98
CA GLU A 63 2.79 -6.25 -7.60
C GLU A 63 2.42 -5.81 -9.02
N ALA A 64 2.58 -4.53 -9.32
CA ALA A 64 2.38 -4.04 -10.69
C ALA A 64 3.56 -3.17 -11.13
N ARG A 65 3.89 -3.20 -12.42
CA ARG A 65 4.78 -2.18 -12.97
C ARG A 65 4.07 -0.82 -12.95
N GLU A 66 2.86 -0.77 -13.48
CA GLU A 66 2.00 0.41 -13.44
C GLU A 66 0.71 0.11 -12.68
N LEU A 67 0.27 1.00 -11.79
CA LEU A 67 -1.04 0.92 -11.12
C LEU A 67 -1.88 2.15 -11.47
N ASN A 68 -2.33 2.22 -12.72
CA ASN A 68 -2.96 3.42 -13.27
C ASN A 68 -4.48 3.33 -13.20
N SER A 69 -5.13 4.33 -12.60
CA SER A 69 -6.59 4.48 -12.56
C SER A 69 -7.29 3.22 -12.01
N CYS A 70 -6.63 2.54 -11.08
CA CYS A 70 -7.15 1.34 -10.42
C CYS A 70 -7.88 1.72 -9.13
N ILE A 71 -8.91 0.95 -8.79
CA ILE A 71 -9.64 1.05 -7.53
C ILE A 71 -9.44 -0.26 -6.79
N ILE A 72 -8.98 -0.18 -5.55
CA ILE A 72 -8.86 -1.33 -4.65
C ILE A 72 -9.64 -0.98 -3.40
N GLU A 73 -10.75 -1.67 -3.16
CA GLU A 73 -11.64 -1.34 -2.06
C GLU A 73 -12.19 -2.54 -1.29
N ASP A 74 -12.41 -2.34 0.01
CA ASP A 74 -13.00 -3.37 0.88
C ASP A 74 -12.22 -4.70 0.85
N CYS A 75 -10.90 -4.68 0.60
CA CYS A 75 -10.05 -5.87 0.51
C CYS A 75 -9.24 -6.10 1.79
N VAL A 76 -8.93 -7.36 2.09
CA VAL A 76 -8.01 -7.78 3.16
C VAL A 76 -6.69 -8.24 2.56
N PHE A 77 -5.58 -7.77 3.15
CA PHE A 77 -4.21 -8.12 2.79
C PHE A 77 -3.50 -8.69 4.00
N ARG A 78 -3.00 -9.93 3.90
CA ARG A 78 -2.33 -10.60 5.02
C ARG A 78 -1.10 -11.39 4.55
N PRO A 79 -0.01 -11.45 5.32
CA PRO A 79 1.10 -12.36 5.01
C PRO A 79 0.72 -13.80 5.39
N GLY A 80 0.98 -14.74 4.49
CA GLY A 80 0.73 -16.19 4.71
C GLY A 80 1.88 -16.93 5.39
N GLY A 81 2.59 -16.24 6.28
CA GLY A 81 3.79 -16.75 6.96
C GLY A 81 5.12 -16.46 6.24
N GLY A 82 5.09 -15.87 5.03
CA GLY A 82 6.29 -15.41 4.35
C GLY A 82 6.93 -14.20 5.05
N ALA A 83 8.25 -14.18 5.15
CA ALA A 83 9.02 -13.07 5.69
C ALA A 83 9.07 -11.90 4.70
N ASP A 84 8.92 -10.68 5.22
CA ASP A 84 9.04 -9.44 4.46
C ASP A 84 8.11 -9.35 3.23
N VAL A 85 6.92 -9.94 3.35
CA VAL A 85 5.82 -9.79 2.37
C VAL A 85 5.32 -8.36 2.36
N ILE A 86 5.04 -7.83 1.17
CA ILE A 86 4.48 -6.49 0.96
C ILE A 86 3.01 -6.60 0.54
N GLY A 87 2.14 -5.73 1.04
CA GLY A 87 0.74 -5.71 0.60
C GLY A 87 0.61 -5.29 -0.86
N ILE A 88 0.93 -4.03 -1.16
CA ILE A 88 0.87 -3.48 -2.53
C ILE A 88 2.23 -2.89 -2.89
N ARG A 89 2.82 -3.32 -4.01
CA ARG A 89 4.08 -2.80 -4.53
C ARG A 89 3.94 -2.30 -5.97
N THR A 90 4.54 -1.15 -6.27
CA THR A 90 4.87 -0.78 -7.66
C THR A 90 6.35 -1.00 -7.95
N ALA A 91 6.70 -1.46 -9.15
CA ALA A 91 8.08 -1.83 -9.49
C ALA A 91 8.99 -0.62 -9.78
N VAL A 92 10.28 -0.74 -9.41
CA VAL A 92 11.32 0.32 -9.50
C VAL A 92 11.64 0.74 -10.95
N ALA A 93 11.75 -0.22 -11.88
CA ALA A 93 12.23 0.06 -13.24
C ALA A 93 11.08 0.52 -14.16
N ALA A 94 10.98 1.84 -14.36
CA ALA A 94 9.97 2.47 -15.23
C ALA A 94 8.51 2.17 -14.86
N GLY A 95 8.26 1.85 -13.58
CA GLY A 95 6.94 1.71 -13.01
C GLY A 95 6.42 2.98 -12.36
N GLY A 96 5.21 2.93 -11.80
CA GLY A 96 4.58 4.02 -11.07
C GLY A 96 3.06 3.90 -11.00
N ALA A 97 2.40 4.90 -10.42
CA ALA A 97 0.96 4.90 -10.32
C ALA A 97 0.37 6.29 -10.57
N LYS A 98 -0.65 6.34 -11.43
CA LYS A 98 -1.40 7.56 -11.75
C LYS A 98 -2.88 7.36 -11.44
N ARG A 99 -3.38 8.16 -10.50
CA ARG A 99 -4.77 8.13 -10.03
C ARG A 99 -5.23 6.78 -9.46
N PRO A 100 -4.41 5.99 -8.73
CA PRO A 100 -4.96 4.87 -7.99
C PRO A 100 -5.82 5.38 -6.83
N GLU A 101 -6.86 4.62 -6.50
CA GLU A 101 -7.66 4.81 -5.30
C GLU A 101 -7.65 3.51 -4.48
N ILE A 102 -7.18 3.59 -3.25
CA ILE A 102 -7.10 2.45 -2.32
C ILE A 102 -7.84 2.83 -1.06
N ARG A 103 -8.97 2.18 -0.78
CA ARG A 103 -9.87 2.60 0.30
C ARG A 103 -10.61 1.49 1.03
N ARG A 104 -10.82 1.66 2.34
CA ARG A 104 -11.53 0.66 3.18
C ARG A 104 -10.91 -0.73 3.12
N CYS A 105 -9.61 -0.81 2.86
CA CYS A 105 -8.87 -2.05 2.94
C CYS A 105 -8.35 -2.27 4.36
N SER A 106 -8.18 -3.54 4.74
CA SER A 106 -7.55 -3.99 5.97
C SER A 106 -6.20 -4.62 5.61
N PHE A 107 -5.11 -4.12 6.19
CA PHE A 107 -3.79 -4.73 6.12
C PHE A 107 -3.49 -5.33 7.49
N GLU A 108 -3.51 -6.65 7.56
CA GLU A 108 -3.53 -7.39 8.82
C GLU A 108 -2.21 -8.10 9.08
N SER A 109 -1.89 -8.24 10.37
CA SER A 109 -0.82 -9.09 10.85
C SER A 109 -1.21 -10.57 10.77
N GLY A 110 -0.31 -11.42 10.29
CA GLY A 110 -0.40 -12.88 10.44
C GLY A 110 0.45 -13.36 11.61
N ASP A 111 1.21 -14.44 11.39
CA ASP A 111 2.30 -14.83 12.30
C ASP A 111 3.47 -13.82 12.26
N VAL A 112 3.53 -13.03 11.20
CA VAL A 112 4.45 -11.92 10.97
C VAL A 112 3.67 -10.72 10.44
N ASP A 113 4.23 -9.52 10.61
CA ASP A 113 3.71 -8.31 9.97
C ASP A 113 4.21 -8.20 8.52
N LEU A 114 3.42 -7.52 7.68
CA LEU A 114 3.88 -7.10 6.36
C LEU A 114 5.13 -6.22 6.50
N ALA A 115 6.13 -6.37 5.62
CA ALA A 115 7.24 -5.42 5.56
C ALA A 115 6.74 -4.01 5.25
N TYR A 116 5.86 -3.90 4.26
CA TYR A 116 5.16 -2.67 3.92
C TYR A 116 3.69 -3.00 3.64
N ALA A 117 2.73 -2.25 4.19
CA ALA A 117 1.35 -2.38 3.71
C ALA A 117 1.25 -1.85 2.28
N MET A 118 1.84 -0.68 2.00
CA MET A 118 1.96 -0.14 0.65
C MET A 118 3.36 0.40 0.40
N TYR A 119 3.98 -0.04 -0.69
CA TYR A 119 5.28 0.44 -1.14
C TYR A 119 5.24 0.90 -2.60
N PHE A 120 5.12 2.21 -2.79
CA PHE A 120 5.11 2.81 -4.12
C PHE A 120 6.52 3.18 -4.54
N GLN A 121 7.15 2.31 -5.32
CA GLN A 121 8.44 2.56 -5.95
C GLN A 121 8.28 2.96 -7.43
N GLY A 122 9.35 3.48 -8.01
CA GLY A 122 9.45 3.72 -9.44
C GLY A 122 9.43 5.20 -9.77
N THR A 123 8.85 5.56 -10.90
CA THR A 123 8.97 6.92 -11.46
C THR A 123 8.01 7.92 -10.85
N MET A 124 6.79 7.57 -10.43
CA MET A 124 5.85 8.55 -9.87
C MET A 124 4.71 7.93 -9.10
N LEU A 125 4.15 8.69 -8.14
CA LEU A 125 2.83 8.48 -7.57
C LEU A 125 2.00 9.77 -7.69
N GLN A 126 1.20 9.87 -8.75
CA GLN A 126 0.48 11.10 -9.08
C GLN A 126 -1.02 10.95 -8.88
N ASN A 127 -1.66 11.96 -8.27
CA ASN A 127 -3.10 12.04 -8.06
C ASN A 127 -3.69 10.82 -7.33
N ALA A 128 -2.89 10.12 -6.53
CA ALA A 128 -3.33 8.96 -5.78
C ALA A 128 -4.23 9.35 -4.60
N ARG A 129 -5.14 8.45 -4.24
CA ARG A 129 -6.06 8.58 -3.11
C ARG A 129 -5.94 7.33 -2.26
N ILE A 130 -5.33 7.45 -1.08
CA ILE A 130 -5.16 6.34 -0.14
C ILE A 130 -5.91 6.72 1.13
N HIS A 131 -7.06 6.11 1.38
CA HIS A 131 -7.90 6.59 2.47
C HIS A 131 -8.83 5.61 3.12
N ASP A 132 -9.18 5.90 4.38
CA ASP A 132 -10.11 5.09 5.16
C ASP A 132 -9.66 3.61 5.24
N ASN A 133 -8.35 3.34 5.29
CA ASN A 133 -7.78 1.99 5.45
C ASN A 133 -7.31 1.74 6.89
N ASP A 134 -7.36 0.49 7.32
CA ASP A 134 -6.79 0.01 8.58
C ASP A 134 -5.49 -0.73 8.28
N ILE A 135 -4.38 -0.29 8.86
CA ILE A 135 -3.03 -0.76 8.50
C ILE A 135 -2.25 -1.23 9.73
N ILE A 136 -1.84 -2.50 9.70
CA ILE A 136 -0.87 -3.11 10.62
C ILE A 136 0.29 -3.67 9.79
N ALA A 137 1.49 -3.12 9.98
CA ALA A 137 2.69 -3.51 9.22
C ALA A 137 3.97 -3.08 9.94
N LYS A 138 5.14 -3.53 9.49
CA LYS A 138 6.43 -2.97 9.91
C LYS A 138 6.55 -1.51 9.44
N ALA A 139 6.27 -1.27 8.16
CA ALA A 139 6.11 0.06 7.58
C ALA A 139 4.70 0.24 7.00
N GLY A 140 4.02 1.34 7.30
CA GLY A 140 2.65 1.58 6.85
C GLY A 140 2.58 1.88 5.35
N ILE A 141 2.82 3.14 5.00
CA ILE A 141 2.80 3.61 3.61
C ILE A 141 4.15 4.23 3.30
N TYR A 142 4.84 3.68 2.30
CA TYR A 142 6.12 4.22 1.86
C TYR A 142 6.09 4.60 0.39
N ILE A 143 6.43 5.85 0.09
CA ILE A 143 6.49 6.39 -1.27
C ILE A 143 7.94 6.76 -1.56
N ALA A 144 8.63 5.92 -2.33
CA ALA A 144 10.01 6.11 -2.77
C ALA A 144 10.06 6.29 -4.29
N ALA A 145 9.39 7.34 -4.78
CA ALA A 145 9.32 7.63 -6.20
C ALA A 145 10.49 8.51 -6.65
N LEU A 146 11.27 8.05 -7.64
CA LEU A 146 12.42 8.76 -8.22
C LEU A 146 12.05 10.11 -8.85
N THR A 147 10.78 10.28 -9.24
CA THR A 147 10.19 11.54 -9.66
C THR A 147 8.97 11.81 -8.78
N PRO A 148 8.64 13.09 -8.50
CA PRO A 148 7.89 13.45 -7.30
C PRO A 148 6.52 12.79 -7.21
N ALA A 149 6.12 12.39 -5.99
CA ALA A 149 4.70 12.26 -5.68
C ALA A 149 4.03 13.61 -5.94
N ASP A 150 2.89 13.65 -6.64
CA ASP A 150 2.25 14.92 -7.00
C ASP A 150 0.74 14.82 -6.81
N GLN A 151 0.19 15.78 -6.07
CA GLN A 151 -1.24 15.85 -5.75
C GLN A 151 -1.80 14.57 -5.08
N THR A 152 -0.96 13.77 -4.43
CA THR A 152 -1.36 12.56 -3.71
C THR A 152 -2.00 12.93 -2.38
N VAL A 153 -3.05 12.20 -1.98
CA VAL A 153 -3.75 12.43 -0.71
C VAL A 153 -3.84 11.13 0.06
N ILE A 154 -3.28 11.15 1.28
CA ILE A 154 -3.34 10.07 2.25
C ILE A 154 -4.21 10.56 3.40
N LYS A 155 -5.41 10.00 3.61
CA LYS A 155 -6.35 10.54 4.60
C LYS A 155 -7.14 9.51 5.39
N ARG A 156 -7.43 9.78 6.66
CA ARG A 156 -8.31 8.94 7.50
C ARG A 156 -7.92 7.47 7.53
N ASN A 157 -6.64 7.17 7.38
CA ASN A 157 -6.15 5.82 7.63
C ASN A 157 -5.81 5.69 9.11
N VAL A 158 -5.99 4.49 9.64
CA VAL A 158 -5.44 4.08 10.94
C VAL A 158 -4.17 3.29 10.63
N VAL A 159 -3.02 3.76 11.11
CA VAL A 159 -1.71 3.14 10.84
C VAL A 159 -1.06 2.76 12.16
N ILE A 160 -0.86 1.46 12.37
CA ILE A 160 -0.10 0.89 13.48
C ILE A 160 1.13 0.23 12.88
N ALA A 161 2.27 0.92 12.96
CA ALA A 161 3.49 0.43 12.33
C ALA A 161 4.75 0.89 13.07
N THR A 162 5.87 0.19 12.86
CA THR A 162 7.17 0.67 13.37
C THR A 162 7.53 1.98 12.67
N GLU A 163 7.42 2.00 11.34
CA GLU A 163 7.58 3.16 10.49
C GLU A 163 6.18 3.55 9.94
N GLY A 164 5.71 4.77 10.20
CA GLY A 164 4.34 5.17 9.88
C GLY A 164 4.12 5.43 8.39
N ILE A 165 4.13 6.71 8.00
CA ILE A 165 3.93 7.16 6.63
C ILE A 165 5.18 7.88 6.15
N GLY A 166 5.95 7.27 5.26
CA GLY A 166 7.11 7.90 4.62
C GLY A 166 6.78 8.40 3.22
N ILE A 167 7.05 9.68 2.95
CA ILE A 167 6.76 10.32 1.66
C ILE A 167 7.98 11.03 1.13
N ASP A 168 8.49 10.57 -0.01
CA ASP A 168 9.40 11.36 -0.85
C ASP A 168 8.57 12.19 -1.86
N ASP A 169 8.27 13.44 -1.49
CA ASP A 169 7.59 14.43 -2.35
C ASP A 169 8.44 15.68 -2.54
N ASN A 170 9.38 15.60 -3.48
CA ASN A 170 10.24 16.73 -3.85
C ASN A 170 9.48 17.97 -4.43
N ASN A 171 8.15 17.92 -4.62
CA ASN A 171 7.34 18.99 -5.20
C ASN A 171 6.38 19.69 -4.22
N GLY A 172 6.20 19.19 -3.00
CA GLY A 172 5.39 19.93 -2.02
C GLY A 172 3.88 19.78 -2.13
N ARG A 173 3.34 18.79 -2.86
CA ARG A 173 1.92 18.82 -3.29
C ARG A 173 1.07 17.70 -2.73
N SER A 174 1.68 16.75 -2.05
CA SER A 174 1.03 15.66 -1.34
C SER A 174 0.46 16.16 -0.03
N ARG A 175 -0.64 15.53 0.40
CA ARG A 175 -1.35 15.90 1.62
C ARG A 175 -1.60 14.66 2.47
N VAL A 176 -1.18 14.73 3.72
CA VAL A 176 -1.42 13.72 4.75
C VAL A 176 -2.41 14.31 5.74
N ILE A 177 -3.66 13.86 5.68
CA ILE A 177 -4.78 14.55 6.32
C ILE A 177 -5.56 13.62 7.25
N ASP A 178 -5.76 14.00 8.51
CA ASP A 178 -6.75 13.34 9.39
C ASP A 178 -6.49 11.84 9.56
N ASN A 179 -5.22 11.42 9.58
CA ASN A 179 -4.84 10.02 9.86
C ASN A 179 -4.58 9.84 11.36
N ASP A 180 -4.90 8.65 11.88
CA ASP A 180 -4.49 8.20 13.20
C ASP A 180 -3.25 7.32 13.04
N VAL A 181 -2.07 7.81 13.43
CA VAL A 181 -0.80 7.09 13.26
C VAL A 181 -0.19 6.79 14.62
N TYR A 182 -0.01 5.50 14.89
CA TYR A 182 0.77 4.97 16.00
C TYR A 182 2.09 4.41 15.47
N SER A 183 3.21 5.07 15.80
CA SER A 183 4.54 4.62 15.40
C SER A 183 5.60 5.05 16.42
N PRO A 184 6.50 4.15 16.85
CA PRO A 184 7.50 4.41 17.87
C PRO A 184 8.71 5.24 17.42
N THR A 185 8.97 5.39 16.12
CA THR A 185 10.15 6.11 15.62
C THR A 185 9.77 7.28 14.72
N ASP A 186 8.99 7.02 13.67
CA ASP A 186 8.78 7.97 12.57
C ASP A 186 7.35 7.88 12.05
N ALA A 187 6.44 8.59 12.71
CA ALA A 187 5.02 8.48 12.40
C ALA A 187 4.67 9.08 11.03
N ILE A 188 5.25 10.23 10.67
CA ILE A 188 5.15 10.80 9.32
C ILE A 188 6.50 11.41 8.96
N GLU A 189 7.14 10.88 7.93
CA GLU A 189 8.44 11.33 7.42
C GLU A 189 8.31 11.88 6.00
N HIS A 190 9.17 12.84 5.65
CA HIS A 190 9.10 13.62 4.42
C HIS A 190 10.33 13.53 3.51
N GLY A 191 11.28 12.62 3.77
CA GLY A 191 12.32 12.18 2.82
C GLY A 191 13.19 13.23 2.09
N GLY A 192 13.07 14.53 2.41
CA GLY A 192 13.73 15.64 1.72
C GLY A 192 12.81 16.58 0.92
N GLY A 193 11.50 16.36 0.90
CA GLY A 193 10.54 17.16 0.12
C GLY A 193 9.32 17.63 0.93
N PRO A 194 8.69 18.79 0.62
CA PRO A 194 7.57 19.25 1.42
C PRO A 194 6.34 18.33 1.27
N ALA A 195 5.62 18.08 2.35
CA ALA A 195 4.26 17.53 2.30
C ALA A 195 3.37 18.28 3.30
N PHE A 196 2.09 18.42 2.98
CA PHE A 196 1.14 19.08 3.89
C PHE A 196 0.59 18.06 4.89
N THR A 197 0.99 18.17 6.15
CA THR A 197 0.42 17.40 7.25
C THR A 197 -0.68 18.21 7.94
N ILE A 198 -1.91 17.69 7.93
CA ILE A 198 -3.10 18.45 8.36
C ILE A 198 -3.94 17.56 9.29
N ARG A 199 -4.08 17.96 10.56
CA ARG A 199 -5.00 17.30 11.53
C ARG A 199 -4.73 15.80 11.74
N ASN A 200 -3.51 15.33 11.54
CA ASN A 200 -3.17 13.94 11.90
C ASN A 200 -3.05 13.82 13.42
N ARG A 201 -3.52 12.71 13.97
CA ARG A 201 -3.26 12.33 15.35
C ARG A 201 -2.06 11.40 15.37
N ILE A 202 -1.00 11.84 16.01
CA ILE A 202 0.24 11.06 16.16
C ILE A 202 0.33 10.54 17.58
N GLN A 203 0.60 9.24 17.71
CA GLN A 203 0.91 8.58 18.98
C GLN A 203 2.25 7.89 18.86
N GLU A 204 3.27 8.47 19.49
CA GLU A 204 4.61 7.91 19.55
C GLU A 204 4.79 7.13 20.87
N ALA A 205 5.47 5.98 20.80
CA ALA A 205 5.99 5.36 22.01
C ALA A 205 7.12 6.25 22.58
N ALA A 206 7.20 6.38 23.90
CA ALA A 206 8.19 7.23 24.56
C ALA A 206 9.63 6.85 24.13
N GLY A 207 10.27 7.65 23.26
CA GLY A 207 11.64 7.41 22.82
C GLY A 207 12.00 7.78 21.37
N ALA A 208 11.05 8.23 20.54
CA ALA A 208 11.35 8.69 19.18
C ALA A 208 12.31 9.90 19.19
N GLY A 209 13.56 9.68 18.80
CA GLY A 209 14.50 10.76 18.55
C GLY A 209 14.18 11.40 17.20
N ALA A 210 13.78 12.66 17.19
CA ALA A 210 13.62 13.43 15.97
C ALA A 210 14.95 13.48 15.19
N TRP A 211 14.96 12.94 13.97
CA TRP A 211 16.09 13.05 13.06
C TRP A 211 15.99 14.33 12.24
N GLU A 212 16.22 15.52 12.82
CA GLU A 212 16.71 16.68 12.04
C GLU A 212 17.48 17.67 12.94
N THR A 213 18.80 17.50 13.01
CA THR A 213 19.75 18.61 12.87
C THR A 213 20.90 18.13 11.98
N GLY A 214 20.81 18.41 10.67
CA GLY A 214 21.86 18.12 9.69
C GLY A 214 21.62 18.87 8.39
#